data_AF-A0ABD3XCK5-F1
#
_entry.id   AF-A0ABD3XCK5-F1
#
_cell.length_a   1.000
_cell.length_b   1.000
_cell.length_c   1.000
_cell.angle_alpha   90.00
_cell.angle_beta   90.00
_cell.angle_gamma   90.00
#
_symmetry.space_group_name_H-M   'P 1'
#
loop_
_entity.id
_entity.type
_entity.pdbx_description
1 polymer ?
#
loop_
_entity_poly.entity_id
_entity_poly.type
_entity_poly.pdbx_seq_one_letter_code
_entity_poly.pdbx_strand_id
1 'polypeptide(L)'
;MSLQSLSGPFYIIITSLSMSLQSLPGFDNIIIKSQSMSLQSLPGSGYIILTSLSMSLQSLPGPGNIIIMSLSMSLQSLPGPANIIITSQSMSLQSLPGHGNLIITSLRMSLQSLSGPFYIIITSLSMSLQSLPGFDNIIITSQSMSLQSLPGSGYIILTSLSMSLQ
;
A
#
# COMPACT_ATOMS: atom_id res chain seq x y z
N MET A 1 -19.98 -9.84 5.73
CA MET A 1 -19.50 -11.23 5.95
C MET A 1 -18.25 -11.17 6.83
N SER A 2 -18.17 -12.01 7.86
CA SER A 2 -16.96 -12.17 8.68
C SER A 2 -16.36 -13.54 8.41
N LEU A 3 -15.12 -13.58 7.95
CA LEU A 3 -14.38 -14.82 7.74
C LEU A 3 -13.18 -14.84 8.69
N GLN A 4 -13.01 -15.93 9.41
CA GLN A 4 -11.93 -16.05 10.40
C GLN A 4 -10.64 -16.57 9.76
N SER A 5 -10.76 -17.61 8.95
CA SER A 5 -9.66 -18.17 8.16
C SER A 5 -10.19 -18.94 6.96
N LEU A 6 -9.35 -19.04 5.94
CA LEU A 6 -9.51 -19.92 4.79
C LEU A 6 -8.10 -20.43 4.47
N SER A 7 -7.96 -21.71 4.09
CA SER A 7 -6.65 -22.36 3.90
C SER A 7 -6.69 -23.36 2.74
N GLY A 8 -5.70 -23.31 1.86
CA GLY A 8 -5.44 -24.30 0.79
C GLY A 8 -5.16 -23.64 -0.58
N PRO A 9 -4.61 -24.40 -1.57
CA PRO A 9 -4.28 -23.86 -2.89
C PRO A 9 -5.57 -23.60 -3.69
N PHE A 10 -6.12 -22.41 -3.53
CA PHE A 10 -7.38 -22.02 -4.14
C PHE A 10 -7.23 -20.70 -4.90
N TYR A 11 -7.91 -20.65 -6.05
CA TYR A 11 -8.31 -19.39 -6.66
C TYR A 11 -9.59 -18.92 -5.96
N ILE A 12 -9.55 -17.76 -5.30
CA ILE A 12 -10.66 -17.25 -4.51
C ILE A 12 -11.22 -15.99 -5.17
N ILE A 13 -12.54 -15.96 -5.39
CA ILE A 13 -13.27 -14.74 -5.68
C ILE A 13 -14.31 -14.51 -4.59
N ILE A 14 -14.26 -13.35 -3.94
CA ILE A 14 -15.32 -12.93 -3.01
C ILE A 14 -15.88 -11.58 -3.45
N THR A 15 -17.21 -11.50 -3.49
CA THR A 15 -17.95 -10.24 -3.69
C THR A 15 -18.92 -10.05 -2.53
N SER A 16 -18.84 -8.92 -1.85
CA SER A 16 -19.69 -8.61 -0.69
C SER A 16 -20.01 -7.13 -0.57
N LEU A 17 -21.05 -6.78 0.21
CA LEU A 17 -21.25 -5.39 0.62
C LEU A 17 -20.19 -4.98 1.65
N SER A 18 -20.00 -5.81 2.66
CA SER A 18 -19.03 -5.58 3.73
C SER A 18 -18.24 -6.84 4.02
N MET A 19 -16.94 -6.66 4.28
CA MET A 19 -16.02 -7.73 4.64
C MET A 19 -15.16 -7.34 5.83
N SER A 20 -15.06 -8.27 6.78
CA SER A 20 -14.04 -8.27 7.81
C SER A 20 -13.31 -9.61 7.79
N LEU A 21 -11.98 -9.56 7.71
CA LEU A 21 -11.11 -10.73 7.62
C LEU A 21 -9.94 -10.57 8.60
N GLN A 22 -9.74 -11.57 9.44
CA GLN A 22 -8.64 -11.56 10.40
C GLN A 22 -7.35 -12.06 9.76
N SER A 23 -7.39 -13.24 9.12
CA SER A 23 -6.23 -13.82 8.45
C SER A 23 -6.65 -14.66 7.25
N LEU A 24 -5.82 -14.65 6.22
CA LEU A 24 -6.00 -15.48 5.04
C LEU A 24 -4.64 -16.05 4.59
N PRO A 25 -4.17 -17.13 5.24
CA PRO A 25 -2.87 -17.74 4.95
C PRO A 25 -2.90 -18.70 3.74
N GLY A 26 -1.94 -18.51 2.83
CA GLY A 26 -1.47 -19.53 1.87
C GLY A 26 -2.26 -19.66 0.58
N PHE A 27 -2.00 -18.79 -0.40
CA PHE A 27 -2.75 -18.78 -1.66
C PHE A 27 -1.90 -18.63 -2.92
N ASP A 28 -2.47 -19.14 -4.01
CA ASP A 28 -2.18 -18.89 -5.43
C ASP A 28 -2.53 -17.48 -5.88
N ASN A 29 -3.84 -17.20 -5.80
CA ASN A 29 -4.50 -16.08 -6.47
C ASN A 29 -5.82 -15.70 -5.75
N ILE A 30 -5.98 -14.45 -5.33
CA ILE A 30 -7.17 -13.94 -4.60
C ILE A 30 -7.73 -12.70 -5.30
N ILE A 31 -9.04 -12.63 -5.47
CA ILE A 31 -9.77 -11.43 -5.88
C ILE A 31 -10.88 -11.14 -4.88
N ILE A 32 -10.84 -9.98 -4.24
CA ILE A 32 -11.88 -9.54 -3.30
C ILE A 32 -12.43 -8.20 -3.76
N LYS A 33 -13.76 -8.14 -3.92
CA LYS A 33 -14.52 -6.92 -4.18
C LYS A 33 -15.49 -6.68 -3.04
N SER A 34 -15.36 -5.54 -2.36
CA SER A 34 -16.29 -5.18 -1.30
C SER A 34 -16.57 -3.69 -1.27
N GLN A 35 -17.76 -3.23 -0.90
CA GLN A 35 -17.96 -1.78 -0.71
C GLN A 35 -17.12 -1.28 0.47
N SER A 36 -17.14 -2.01 1.59
CA SER A 36 -16.28 -1.77 2.76
C SER A 36 -15.45 -3.00 3.11
N MET A 37 -14.17 -2.79 3.39
CA MET A 37 -13.22 -3.87 3.68
C MET A 37 -12.35 -3.51 4.88
N SER A 38 -12.26 -4.43 5.84
CA SER A 38 -11.33 -4.38 6.96
C SER A 38 -10.53 -5.68 7.00
N LEU A 39 -9.23 -5.62 6.72
CA LEU A 39 -8.32 -6.77 6.83
C LEU A 39 -7.28 -6.51 7.92
N GLN A 40 -7.10 -7.46 8.82
CA GLN A 40 -6.02 -7.38 9.82
C GLN A 40 -4.70 -7.89 9.23
N SER A 41 -4.71 -9.09 8.67
CA SER A 41 -3.53 -9.67 8.04
C SER A 41 -3.92 -10.45 6.81
N LEU A 42 -3.14 -10.31 5.74
CA LEU A 42 -3.29 -11.12 4.53
C LEU A 42 -1.92 -11.76 4.18
N PRO A 43 -1.47 -12.75 4.98
CA PRO A 43 -0.22 -13.45 4.74
C PRO A 43 -0.35 -14.37 3.53
N GLY A 44 0.33 -14.09 2.43
CA GLY A 44 0.18 -14.91 1.25
C GLY A 44 1.40 -14.92 0.34
N SER A 45 1.60 -16.05 -0.33
CA SER A 45 2.27 -16.07 -1.62
C SER A 45 1.29 -15.65 -2.73
N GLY A 46 1.75 -15.33 -3.94
CA GLY A 46 0.88 -15.29 -5.13
C GLY A 46 0.34 -13.92 -5.56
N TYR A 47 -0.78 -13.89 -6.30
CA TYR A 47 -1.40 -12.66 -6.82
C TYR A 47 -2.66 -12.27 -6.05
N ILE A 48 -2.73 -11.04 -5.55
CA ILE A 48 -3.86 -10.53 -4.77
C ILE A 48 -4.42 -9.30 -5.47
N ILE A 49 -5.73 -9.27 -5.69
CA ILE A 49 -6.47 -8.09 -6.18
C ILE A 49 -7.54 -7.73 -5.16
N LEU A 50 -7.43 -6.54 -4.57
CA LEU A 50 -8.42 -5.99 -3.65
C LEU A 50 -9.07 -4.75 -4.26
N THR A 51 -10.39 -4.72 -4.27
CA THR A 51 -11.17 -3.55 -4.72
C THR A 51 -12.21 -3.16 -3.69
N SER A 52 -12.19 -1.90 -3.24
CA SER A 52 -13.26 -1.37 -2.40
C SER A 52 -13.55 0.12 -2.56
N LEU A 53 -14.64 0.61 -1.95
CA LEU A 53 -14.81 2.06 -1.79
C LEU A 53 -14.03 2.55 -0.56
N SER A 54 -14.08 1.77 0.52
CA SER A 54 -13.36 2.05 1.75
C SER A 54 -12.58 0.83 2.21
N MET A 55 -11.30 1.04 2.53
CA MET A 55 -10.39 -0.01 2.94
C MET A 55 -9.61 0.39 4.18
N SER A 56 -9.59 -0.50 5.17
CA SER A 56 -8.68 -0.47 6.30
C SER A 56 -7.84 -1.74 6.29
N LEU A 57 -6.53 -1.59 6.18
CA LEU A 57 -5.56 -2.68 6.20
C LEU A 57 -4.56 -2.44 7.32
N GLN A 58 -4.43 -3.40 8.24
CA GLN A 58 -3.38 -3.31 9.26
C GLN A 58 -2.05 -3.81 8.73
N SER A 59 -2.02 -5.01 8.17
CA SER A 59 -0.80 -5.61 7.64
C SER A 59 -1.09 -6.47 6.41
N LEU A 60 -0.17 -6.45 5.46
CA LEU A 60 -0.19 -7.31 4.29
C LEU A 60 1.19 -7.95 4.11
N PRO A 61 1.50 -8.98 4.91
CA PRO A 61 2.79 -9.65 4.87
C PRO A 61 2.88 -10.66 3.73
N GLY A 62 4.08 -10.83 3.15
CA GLY A 62 4.42 -12.02 2.38
C GLY A 62 4.83 -11.78 0.92
N PRO A 63 5.40 -12.81 0.27
CA PRO A 63 5.93 -12.68 -1.07
C PRO A 63 4.85 -12.68 -2.16
N GLY A 64 4.69 -11.62 -2.95
CA GLY A 64 3.67 -11.68 -4.00
C GLY A 64 3.52 -10.44 -4.86
N ASN A 65 2.52 -10.49 -5.74
CA ASN A 65 2.08 -9.36 -6.54
C ASN A 65 0.72 -8.90 -6.04
N ILE A 66 0.62 -7.66 -5.58
CA ILE A 66 -0.59 -7.13 -4.97
C ILE A 66 -1.06 -5.93 -5.78
N ILE A 67 -2.34 -5.94 -6.15
CA ILE A 67 -3.04 -4.80 -6.74
C ILE A 67 -4.15 -4.38 -5.79
N ILE A 68 -4.11 -3.12 -5.35
CA ILE A 68 -5.13 -2.56 -4.49
C ILE A 68 -5.76 -1.34 -5.16
N MET A 69 -7.08 -1.35 -5.26
CA MET A 69 -7.87 -0.25 -5.77
C MET A 69 -8.89 0.18 -4.71
N SER A 70 -8.82 1.43 -4.26
CA SER A 70 -9.82 1.96 -3.31
C SER A 70 -10.18 3.41 -3.59
N LEU A 71 -11.39 3.88 -3.25
CA LEU A 71 -11.59 5.33 -3.17
C LEU A 71 -10.85 5.89 -1.97
N SER A 72 -10.98 5.24 -0.81
CA SER A 72 -10.38 5.65 0.45
C SER A 72 -9.63 4.50 1.12
N MET A 73 -8.38 4.73 1.49
CA MET A 73 -7.52 3.72 2.11
C MET A 73 -6.81 4.25 3.34
N SER A 74 -6.83 3.43 4.40
CA SER A 74 -5.90 3.51 5.51
C SER A 74 -5.08 2.23 5.57
N LEU A 75 -3.76 2.35 5.50
CA LEU A 75 -2.83 1.23 5.60
C LEU A 75 -1.82 1.52 6.72
N GLN A 76 -1.73 0.62 7.70
CA GLN A 76 -0.79 0.79 8.81
C GLN A 76 0.62 0.32 8.46
N SER A 77 0.75 -0.91 7.95
CA SER A 77 2.04 -1.50 7.63
C SER A 77 1.95 -2.42 6.41
N LEU A 78 3.03 -2.46 5.62
CA LEU A 78 3.15 -3.34 4.46
C LEU A 78 4.51 -4.06 4.47
N PRO A 79 4.65 -5.14 5.27
CA PRO A 79 5.92 -5.83 5.41
C PRO A 79 6.17 -6.93 4.37
N GLY A 80 7.42 -7.05 3.92
CA GLY A 80 7.90 -8.21 3.16
C GLY A 80 8.13 -7.99 1.66
N PRO A 81 8.69 -9.01 0.98
CA PRO A 81 9.14 -8.93 -0.41
C PRO A 81 8.00 -8.96 -1.42
N ALA A 82 7.49 -7.82 -1.87
CA ALA A 82 6.36 -7.80 -2.81
C ALA A 82 6.50 -6.78 -3.94
N ASN A 83 5.81 -7.05 -5.05
CA ASN A 83 5.51 -6.05 -6.07
C ASN A 83 4.09 -5.54 -5.83
N ILE A 84 3.96 -4.26 -5.54
CA ILE A 84 2.70 -3.71 -5.07
C ILE A 84 2.31 -2.52 -5.94
N ILE A 85 1.07 -2.54 -6.43
CA ILE A 85 0.44 -1.46 -7.14
C ILE A 85 -0.76 -1.00 -6.34
N ILE A 86 -0.76 0.26 -5.90
CA ILE A 86 -1.89 0.84 -5.19
C ILE A 86 -2.43 2.03 -5.98
N THR A 87 -3.73 2.02 -6.23
CA THR A 87 -4.46 3.16 -6.81
C THR A 87 -5.54 3.60 -5.85
N SER A 88 -5.52 4.87 -5.46
CA SER A 88 -6.56 5.44 -4.59
C SER A 88 -6.95 6.88 -4.91
N GLN A 89 -8.12 7.34 -4.46
CA GLN A 89 -8.38 8.78 -4.44
C GLN A 89 -7.76 9.43 -3.19
N SER A 90 -7.91 8.79 -2.03
CA SER A 90 -7.28 9.21 -0.78
C SER A 90 -6.59 8.05 -0.09
N MET A 91 -5.37 8.30 0.36
CA MET A 91 -4.56 7.34 1.10
C MET A 91 -3.93 7.98 2.32
N SER A 92 -4.00 7.26 3.43
CA SER A 92 -3.13 7.45 4.59
C SER A 92 -2.31 6.19 4.79
N LEU A 93 -0.99 6.33 4.80
CA LEU A 93 -0.04 5.25 5.04
C LEU A 93 0.87 5.63 6.21
N GLN A 94 0.87 4.79 7.26
CA GLN A 94 1.70 5.06 8.44
C GLN A 94 3.14 4.60 8.23
N SER A 95 3.34 3.33 7.90
CA SER A 95 4.67 2.78 7.71
C SER A 95 4.67 1.81 6.56
N LEU A 96 5.78 1.78 5.82
CA LEU A 96 6.03 0.76 4.82
C LEU A 96 7.44 0.19 5.03
N PRO A 97 7.62 -0.72 5.99
CA PRO A 97 8.89 -1.38 6.26
C PRO A 97 9.02 -2.63 5.40
N GLY A 98 10.03 -2.78 4.55
CA GLY A 98 10.20 -4.01 3.78
C GLY A 98 11.16 -3.91 2.61
N HIS A 99 10.98 -4.81 1.64
CA HIS A 99 11.82 -4.90 0.44
C HIS A 99 10.92 -5.15 -0.79
N GLY A 100 11.27 -4.65 -1.97
CA GLY A 100 10.51 -4.94 -3.20
C GLY A 100 10.23 -3.74 -4.10
N ASN A 101 9.19 -3.82 -4.91
CA ASN A 101 8.78 -2.74 -5.81
C ASN A 101 7.41 -2.20 -5.41
N LEU A 102 7.29 -0.89 -5.30
CA LEU A 102 6.04 -0.23 -4.94
C LEU A 102 5.71 0.87 -5.96
N ILE A 103 4.51 0.79 -6.52
CA ILE A 103 3.94 1.84 -7.35
C ILE A 103 2.67 2.33 -6.67
N ILE A 104 2.62 3.61 -6.30
CA ILE A 104 1.40 4.23 -5.78
C ILE A 104 0.96 5.37 -6.68
N THR A 105 -0.32 5.35 -7.04
CA THR A 105 -1.02 6.48 -7.66
C THR A 105 -2.14 6.92 -6.73
N SER A 106 -2.11 8.18 -6.29
CA SER A 106 -3.20 8.73 -5.47
C SER A 106 -3.50 10.19 -5.79
N LEU A 107 -4.77 10.64 -5.71
CA LEU A 107 -5.02 12.08 -5.77
C LEU A 107 -4.45 12.77 -4.52
N ARG A 108 -4.74 12.21 -3.34
CA ARG A 108 -4.26 12.73 -2.05
C ARG A 108 -3.56 11.65 -1.26
N MET A 109 -2.37 11.96 -0.77
CA MET A 109 -1.57 11.05 0.03
C MET A 109 -1.03 11.73 1.28
N SER A 110 -1.15 11.03 2.40
CA SER A 110 -0.39 11.30 3.62
C SER A 110 0.46 10.07 3.94
N LEU A 111 1.77 10.25 4.05
CA LEU A 111 2.74 9.20 4.34
C LEU A 111 3.59 9.62 5.53
N GLN A 112 3.56 8.86 6.62
CA GLN A 112 4.37 9.18 7.80
C GLN A 112 5.81 8.67 7.65
N SER A 113 5.98 7.40 7.30
CA SER A 113 7.31 6.81 7.17
C SER A 113 7.36 5.76 6.09
N LEU A 114 8.48 5.75 5.38
CA LEU A 114 8.76 4.80 4.32
C LEU A 114 10.22 4.35 4.45
N SER A 115 10.45 3.05 4.58
CA SER A 115 11.77 2.52 4.95
C SER A 115 12.07 1.10 4.43
N GLY A 116 13.32 0.88 4.04
CA GLY A 116 13.86 -0.42 3.62
C GLY A 116 14.05 -0.49 2.11
N PRO A 117 14.97 -1.34 1.58
CA PRO A 117 15.37 -1.29 0.19
C PRO A 117 14.22 -1.59 -0.76
N PHE A 118 13.68 -0.52 -1.31
CA PHE A 118 12.61 -0.54 -2.28
C PHE A 118 13.01 0.21 -3.55
N TYR A 119 12.42 -0.20 -4.67
CA TYR A 119 12.20 0.69 -5.80
C TYR A 119 10.78 1.24 -5.70
N ILE A 120 10.66 2.55 -5.55
CA ILE A 120 9.38 3.20 -5.27
C ILE A 120 9.09 4.25 -6.34
N ILE A 121 7.90 4.16 -6.91
CA ILE A 121 7.33 5.21 -7.73
C ILE A 121 6.05 5.69 -7.05
N ILE A 122 5.99 6.97 -6.68
CA ILE A 122 4.77 7.59 -6.20
C ILE A 122 4.37 8.71 -7.15
N THR A 123 3.12 8.68 -7.59
CA THR A 123 2.49 9.77 -8.34
C THR A 123 1.29 10.28 -7.56
N SER A 124 1.23 11.57 -7.30
CA SER A 124 0.05 12.18 -6.68
C SER A 124 -0.28 13.59 -7.15
N LEU A 125 -1.47 14.07 -6.82
CA LEU A 125 -1.79 15.49 -6.98
C LEU A 125 -1.32 16.29 -5.75
N SER A 126 -1.56 15.77 -4.55
CA SER A 126 -1.06 16.34 -3.31
C SER A 126 -0.48 15.27 -2.40
N MET A 127 0.71 15.52 -1.87
CA MET A 127 1.41 14.64 -0.95
C MET A 127 1.87 15.41 0.28
N SER A 128 1.66 14.80 1.44
CA SER A 128 2.43 15.10 2.65
C SER A 128 3.28 13.89 3.02
N LEU A 129 4.58 14.10 3.19
CA LEU A 129 5.56 13.10 3.59
C LEU A 129 6.32 13.57 4.83
N GLN A 130 6.22 12.83 5.92
CA GLN A 130 6.88 13.20 7.17
C GLN A 130 8.35 12.75 7.20
N SER A 131 8.63 11.48 6.86
CA SER A 131 9.98 10.94 6.92
C SER A 131 10.24 9.88 5.84
N LEU A 132 11.46 9.89 5.32
CA LEU A 132 11.97 8.86 4.40
C LEU A 132 13.31 8.28 4.87
N PRO A 133 13.34 7.49 5.96
CA PRO A 133 14.56 6.83 6.43
C PRO A 133 14.80 5.53 5.65
N GLY A 134 15.90 5.41 4.88
CA GLY A 134 16.12 4.19 4.09
C GLY A 134 17.36 4.16 3.19
N PHE A 135 17.45 3.11 2.37
CA PHE A 135 18.45 2.85 1.32
C PHE A 135 17.71 2.55 0.02
N ASP A 136 17.13 3.58 -0.60
CA ASP A 136 16.01 3.37 -1.51
C ASP A 136 16.24 4.07 -2.86
N ASN A 137 15.65 3.51 -3.92
CA ASN A 137 15.53 4.15 -5.22
C ASN A 137 14.11 4.70 -5.36
N ILE A 138 13.93 5.99 -5.17
CA ILE A 138 12.61 6.61 -5.03
C ILE A 138 12.40 7.68 -6.09
N ILE A 139 11.26 7.59 -6.77
CA ILE A 139 10.77 8.60 -7.69
C ILE A 139 9.42 9.07 -7.17
N ILE A 140 9.35 10.33 -6.74
CA ILE A 140 8.10 10.97 -6.34
C ILE A 140 7.78 12.08 -7.33
N THR A 141 6.59 11.99 -7.94
CA THR A 141 6.01 13.05 -8.76
C THR A 141 4.73 13.53 -8.09
N SER A 142 4.67 14.81 -7.71
CA SER A 142 3.45 15.40 -7.15
C SER A 142 3.21 16.81 -7.66
N GLN A 143 1.96 17.25 -7.88
CA GLN A 143 1.75 18.68 -8.16
C GLN A 143 2.13 19.54 -6.95
N SER A 144 1.72 19.10 -5.75
CA SER A 144 2.05 19.75 -4.48
C SER A 144 2.65 18.74 -3.49
N MET A 145 3.76 19.10 -2.86
CA MET A 145 4.48 18.24 -1.92
C MET A 145 4.87 19.03 -0.68
N SER A 146 4.56 18.50 0.51
CA SER A 146 5.15 18.94 1.77
C SER A 146 6.01 17.82 2.34
N LEU A 147 7.28 18.13 2.63
CA LEU A 147 8.26 17.16 3.13
C LEU A 147 8.93 17.70 4.40
N GLN A 148 8.93 16.90 5.47
CA GLN A 148 9.58 17.30 6.73
C GLN A 148 11.03 16.78 6.85
N SER A 149 11.30 15.52 6.50
CA SER A 149 12.65 14.97 6.65
C SER A 149 13.00 13.89 5.64
N LEU A 150 14.26 13.91 5.20
CA LEU A 150 14.82 12.96 4.24
C LEU A 150 16.16 12.37 4.75
N PRO A 151 16.16 11.66 5.90
CA PRO A 151 17.41 11.18 6.52
C PRO A 151 17.99 9.93 5.83
N GLY A 152 17.35 9.41 4.79
CA GLY A 152 17.80 8.23 4.06
C GLY A 152 18.98 8.46 3.12
N SER A 153 19.67 7.38 2.81
CA SER A 153 20.66 7.26 1.74
C SER A 153 20.02 6.58 0.52
N GLY A 154 20.52 6.82 -0.69
CA GLY A 154 19.94 6.23 -1.91
C GLY A 154 19.70 7.25 -3.01
N TYR A 155 19.05 6.81 -4.09
CA TYR A 155 18.77 7.66 -5.23
C TYR A 155 17.34 8.16 -5.16
N ILE A 156 17.17 9.46 -4.91
CA ILE A 156 15.85 10.08 -4.76
C ILE A 156 15.66 11.14 -5.83
N ILE A 157 14.61 10.98 -6.64
CA ILE A 157 14.10 12.00 -7.55
C ILE A 157 12.79 12.53 -6.99
N LEU A 158 12.75 13.83 -6.70
CA LEU A 158 11.50 14.54 -6.35
C LEU A 158 11.17 15.52 -7.48
N THR A 159 10.00 15.37 -8.07
CA THR A 159 9.46 16.29 -9.08
C THR A 159 8.15 16.88 -8.57
N SER A 160 8.09 18.20 -8.47
CA SER A 160 6.84 18.89 -8.12
C SER A 160 6.72 20.28 -8.68
N LEU A 161 5.47 20.72 -8.91
CA LEU A 161 5.18 22.12 -9.25
C LEU A 161 5.35 23.04 -8.03
N SER A 162 5.02 22.53 -6.83
CA SER A 162 5.19 23.23 -5.57
C SER A 162 5.72 22.26 -4.50
N MET A 163 6.82 22.64 -3.85
CA MET A 163 7.43 21.90 -2.75
C MET A 163 7.61 22.82 -1.54
N SER A 164 7.19 22.36 -0.37
CA SER A 164 7.57 22.94 0.92
C SER A 164 8.43 21.97 1.72
N LEU A 165 9.52 22.49 2.26
CA LEU A 165 10.38 21.81 3.23
C LEU A 165 10.15 22.46 4.60
N GLN A 166 9.82 21.66 5.61
CA GLN A 166 9.56 22.11 6.98
C GLN A 166 10.60 21.57 7.94
#